data_AF-T0S199-F1
#
_entry.id   AF-T0S199-F1
#
_cell.length_a   1.000
_cell.length_b   1.000
_cell.length_c   1.000
_cell.angle_alpha   90.00
_cell.angle_beta   90.00
_cell.angle_gamma   90.00
#
_symmetry.space_group_name_H-M   'P 1'
#
loop_
_entity.id
_entity.type
_entity.pdbx_description
1 polymer ?
#
loop_
_entity_poly.entity_id
_entity_poly.type
_entity_poly.pdbx_seq_one_letter_code
_entity_poly.pdbx_strand_id
1 'polypeptide(L)'
;MELEPSPVRACAKCASGTISESVAKENQALRDEIKGLRHSLEYHTRRADKAEATLLTHEAEVREVYRQKEATLLLEITTLRAALSASTEANETQVREFQAQKVVIEQSFRDRIEAVDTKYVNQAFSPKALKTPAVQLTYDPALGANYCPLPPRNRGGSSAMIKELLTSGAADTSGDAAIMTSILANAQKHSQRTLCLREE
;
A
#
# COMPACT_ATOMS: atom_id res chain seq x y z
N MET A 1 102.25 18.50 -83.79
CA MET A 1 101.20 18.69 -82.78
C MET A 1 100.31 17.48 -82.82
N GLU A 2 100.57 16.63 -81.83
CA GLU A 2 99.76 15.60 -81.19
C GLU A 2 98.44 15.19 -81.87
N LEU A 3 98.47 13.98 -82.47
CA LEU A 3 97.30 13.15 -82.64
C LEU A 3 96.93 12.56 -81.28
N GLU A 4 95.80 12.97 -80.71
CA GLU A 4 95.22 12.24 -79.58
C GLU A 4 94.65 10.89 -80.06
N PRO A 5 94.99 9.76 -79.42
CA PRO A 5 94.33 8.51 -79.69
C PRO A 5 92.97 8.49 -78.98
N SER A 6 91.89 8.39 -79.76
CA SER A 6 90.57 8.00 -79.25
C SER A 6 90.69 6.62 -78.59
N PRO A 7 90.34 6.44 -77.30
CA PRO A 7 90.38 5.14 -76.67
C PRO A 7 89.14 4.35 -77.08
N VAL A 8 89.20 3.74 -78.27
CA VAL A 8 88.40 2.54 -78.57
C VAL A 8 89.01 1.39 -77.76
N ARG A 9 88.56 1.24 -76.51
CA ARG A 9 88.36 -0.05 -75.81
C ARG A 9 88.05 0.18 -74.32
N ALA A 10 86.77 0.07 -73.99
CA ALA A 10 86.38 -0.83 -72.92
C ALA A 10 85.23 -1.67 -73.47
N CYS A 11 85.50 -2.96 -73.63
CA CYS A 11 84.49 -3.95 -73.92
C CYS A 11 83.51 -3.94 -72.75
N ALA A 12 82.38 -3.23 -72.89
CA ALA A 12 81.23 -3.44 -72.03
C ALA A 12 80.69 -4.83 -72.40
N LYS A 13 81.28 -5.87 -71.80
CA LYS A 13 80.61 -7.16 -71.68
C LYS A 13 79.39 -6.91 -70.79
N CYS A 14 78.32 -6.43 -71.41
CA CYS A 14 77.01 -6.43 -70.78
C CYS A 14 76.73 -7.86 -70.34
N ALA A 15 76.36 -8.05 -69.08
CA ALA A 15 75.93 -9.32 -68.50
C ALA A 15 74.56 -9.75 -69.09
N SER A 16 74.48 -9.79 -70.43
CA SER A 16 73.25 -9.84 -71.20
C SER A 16 72.52 -11.17 -71.08
N GLY A 17 73.22 -12.25 -70.69
CA GLY A 17 72.63 -13.57 -70.46
C GLY A 17 72.15 -13.79 -69.03
N THR A 18 72.90 -13.33 -68.02
CA THR A 18 72.60 -13.60 -66.59
C THR A 18 71.55 -12.67 -66.01
N ILE A 19 71.44 -11.43 -66.51
CA ILE A 19 70.39 -10.47 -66.08
C ILE A 19 69.01 -10.96 -66.50
N SER A 20 68.86 -11.52 -67.71
CA SER A 20 67.60 -12.05 -68.22
C SER A 20 67.05 -13.19 -67.36
N GLU A 21 67.92 -14.12 -66.94
CA GLU A 21 67.53 -15.23 -66.06
C GLU A 21 67.20 -14.76 -64.64
N SER A 22 67.93 -13.76 -64.12
CA SER A 22 67.64 -13.16 -62.82
C SER A 22 66.27 -12.46 -62.81
N VAL A 23 65.98 -11.67 -63.85
CA VAL A 23 64.69 -10.98 -64.02
C VAL A 23 63.55 -12.00 -64.20
N ALA A 24 63.78 -13.11 -64.90
CA ALA A 24 62.78 -14.15 -65.05
C ALA A 24 62.45 -14.84 -63.71
N LYS A 25 63.48 -15.14 -62.89
CA LYS A 25 63.30 -15.72 -61.55
C LYS A 25 62.58 -14.77 -60.59
N GLU A 26 62.93 -13.49 -60.61
CA GLU A 26 62.28 -12.48 -59.78
C GLU A 26 60.82 -12.27 -60.20
N ASN A 27 60.53 -12.21 -61.51
CA ASN A 27 59.15 -12.16 -62.00
C ASN A 27 58.34 -13.41 -61.62
N GLN A 28 58.96 -14.59 -61.62
CA GLN A 28 58.29 -15.81 -61.17
C GLN A 28 58.01 -15.75 -59.66
N ALA A 29 58.96 -15.31 -58.85
CA ALA A 29 58.78 -15.13 -57.40
C ALA A 29 57.64 -14.13 -57.09
N LEU A 30 57.60 -12.99 -57.79
CA LEU A 30 56.52 -12.01 -57.67
C LEU A 30 55.16 -12.57 -58.09
N ARG A 31 55.11 -13.39 -59.15
CA ARG A 31 53.85 -14.05 -59.58
C ARG A 31 53.36 -15.04 -58.53
N ASP A 32 54.26 -15.80 -57.92
CA ASP A 32 53.93 -16.76 -56.87
C ASP A 32 53.48 -16.05 -55.59
N GLU A 33 54.13 -14.93 -55.24
CA GLU A 33 53.70 -14.07 -54.13
C GLU A 33 52.32 -13.44 -54.39
N ILE A 34 52.07 -12.90 -55.59
CA ILE A 34 50.75 -12.39 -55.99
C ILE A 34 49.69 -13.48 -55.89
N LYS A 35 50.00 -14.71 -56.29
CA LYS A 35 49.08 -15.84 -56.16
C LYS A 35 48.78 -16.16 -54.70
N GLY A 36 49.78 -16.13 -53.83
CA GLY A 36 49.62 -16.29 -52.39
C GLY A 36 48.77 -15.20 -51.75
N LEU A 37 49.05 -13.94 -52.10
CA LEU A 37 48.29 -12.77 -51.63
C LEU A 37 46.83 -12.82 -52.08
N ARG A 38 46.55 -13.22 -53.32
CA ARG A 38 45.17 -13.38 -53.81
C ARG A 38 44.42 -14.45 -53.03
N HIS A 39 45.05 -15.59 -52.75
CA HIS A 39 44.41 -16.65 -51.97
C HIS A 39 44.14 -16.20 -50.52
N SER A 40 45.09 -15.49 -49.91
CA SER A 40 44.91 -14.90 -48.58
C SER A 40 43.78 -13.87 -48.55
N LEU A 41 43.72 -12.99 -49.56
CA LEU A 41 42.64 -12.02 -49.73
C LEU A 41 41.28 -12.72 -49.80
N GLU A 42 41.11 -13.71 -50.66
CA GLU A 42 39.87 -14.47 -50.80
C GLU A 42 39.45 -15.14 -49.49
N TYR A 43 40.41 -15.72 -48.75
CA TYR A 43 40.14 -16.31 -47.44
C TYR A 43 39.62 -15.28 -46.43
N HIS A 44 40.28 -14.12 -46.35
CA HIS A 44 39.89 -13.06 -45.42
C HIS A 44 38.56 -12.41 -45.81
N THR A 45 38.28 -12.22 -47.10
CA THR A 45 36.98 -11.72 -47.58
C THR A 45 35.85 -12.68 -47.20
N ARG A 46 35.98 -13.98 -47.49
CA ARG A 46 34.94 -14.96 -47.11
C ARG A 46 34.72 -15.02 -45.60
N ARG A 47 35.79 -14.85 -44.82
CA ARG A 47 35.68 -14.80 -43.35
C ARG A 47 34.94 -13.54 -42.90
N ALA A 48 35.20 -12.39 -43.51
CA ALA A 48 34.51 -11.15 -43.22
C ALA A 48 33.01 -11.27 -43.53
N ASP A 49 32.65 -11.78 -44.72
CA ASP A 49 31.26 -11.98 -45.13
C ASP A 49 30.51 -12.90 -44.15
N LYS A 50 31.17 -13.98 -43.69
CA LYS A 50 30.58 -14.89 -42.69
C LYS A 50 30.39 -14.21 -41.33
N ALA A 51 31.35 -13.39 -40.91
CA ALA A 51 31.25 -12.64 -39.66
C ALA A 51 30.11 -11.62 -39.73
N GLU A 52 29.97 -10.92 -40.85
CA GLU A 52 28.88 -9.97 -41.10
C GLU A 52 27.51 -10.66 -41.09
N ALA A 53 27.36 -11.79 -41.78
CA ALA A 53 26.12 -12.57 -41.77
C ALA A 53 25.76 -13.06 -40.35
N THR A 54 26.76 -13.46 -39.55
CA THR A 54 26.55 -13.86 -38.16
C THR A 54 26.11 -12.69 -37.30
N LEU A 55 26.74 -11.52 -37.49
CA LEU A 55 26.39 -10.29 -36.78
C LEU A 55 24.97 -9.83 -37.11
N LEU A 56 24.58 -9.82 -38.38
CA LEU A 56 23.22 -9.48 -38.80
C LEU A 56 22.17 -10.44 -38.21
N THR A 57 22.50 -11.72 -38.10
CA THR A 57 21.62 -12.72 -37.48
C THR A 57 21.43 -12.43 -35.99
N HIS A 58 22.52 -12.18 -35.27
CA HIS A 58 22.44 -11.83 -33.84
C HIS A 58 21.75 -10.49 -33.60
N GLU A 59 21.95 -9.49 -34.47
CA GLU A 59 21.20 -8.23 -34.38
C GLU A 59 19.69 -8.45 -34.55
N ALA A 60 19.29 -9.33 -35.48
CA ALA A 60 17.88 -9.67 -35.67
C ALA A 60 17.30 -10.41 -34.44
N GLU A 61 18.03 -11.38 -33.89
CA GLU A 61 17.65 -12.09 -32.67
C GLU A 61 17.48 -11.14 -31.48
N VAL A 62 18.45 -10.24 -31.26
CA VAL A 62 18.41 -9.26 -30.17
C VAL A 62 17.23 -8.31 -30.36
N ARG A 63 16.99 -7.80 -31.56
CA ARG A 63 15.82 -6.94 -31.84
C ARG A 63 14.50 -7.64 -31.56
N GLU A 64 14.36 -8.90 -31.92
CA GLU A 64 13.12 -9.65 -31.65
C GLU A 64 12.93 -9.90 -30.15
N VAL A 65 14.00 -10.24 -29.41
CA VAL A 65 13.95 -10.36 -27.95
C VAL A 65 13.51 -9.04 -27.30
N TYR A 66 14.08 -7.92 -27.73
CA TYR A 66 13.67 -6.59 -27.24
C TYR A 66 12.20 -6.32 -27.53
N ARG A 67 11.73 -6.58 -28.75
CA ARG A 67 10.32 -6.38 -29.15
C ARG A 67 9.35 -7.21 -28.30
N GLN A 68 9.69 -8.47 -28.04
CA GLN A 68 8.87 -9.35 -27.20
C GLN A 68 8.84 -8.89 -25.74
N LYS A 69 9.98 -8.47 -25.20
CA LYS A 69 10.08 -7.92 -23.83
C LYS A 69 9.31 -6.62 -23.69
N GLU A 70 9.42 -5.72 -24.66
CA GLU A 70 8.65 -4.48 -24.70
C GLU A 70 7.15 -4.76 -24.73
N ALA A 71 6.69 -5.67 -25.60
CA ALA A 71 5.28 -6.06 -25.65
C ALA A 71 4.78 -6.65 -24.32
N THR A 72 5.61 -7.45 -23.65
CA THR A 72 5.28 -8.04 -22.34
C THR A 72 5.16 -6.97 -21.25
N LEU A 73 6.13 -6.05 -21.19
CA LEU A 73 6.12 -4.94 -20.23
C LEU A 73 4.94 -4.00 -20.46
N LEU A 74 4.60 -3.70 -21.71
CA LEU A 74 3.41 -2.91 -22.03
C LEU A 74 2.13 -3.58 -21.55
N LEU A 75 2.01 -4.91 -21.73
CA LEU A 75 0.88 -5.67 -21.21
C LEU A 75 0.81 -5.56 -19.68
N GLU A 76 1.92 -5.79 -18.97
CA GLU A 76 1.99 -5.65 -17.50
C GLU A 76 1.63 -4.24 -17.01
N ILE A 77 2.11 -3.20 -17.71
CA ILE A 77 1.76 -1.81 -17.37
C ILE A 77 0.26 -1.58 -17.54
N THR A 78 -0.35 -2.08 -18.61
CA THR A 78 -1.79 -1.91 -18.84
C THR A 78 -2.63 -2.65 -17.81
N THR A 79 -2.24 -3.87 -17.42
CA THR A 79 -2.96 -4.64 -16.41
C THR A 79 -2.84 -4.02 -15.03
N LEU A 80 -1.65 -3.55 -14.65
CA LEU A 80 -1.43 -2.83 -13.38
C LEU A 80 -2.21 -1.51 -13.33
N ARG A 81 -2.28 -0.77 -14.43
CA ARG A 81 -3.10 0.45 -14.51
C ARG A 81 -4.59 0.16 -14.34
N ALA A 82 -5.09 -0.90 -14.97
CA ALA A 82 -6.47 -1.33 -14.81
C ALA A 82 -6.78 -1.75 -13.36
N ALA A 83 -5.89 -2.54 -12.74
CA ALA A 83 -6.01 -2.96 -11.36
C ALA A 83 -5.98 -1.77 -10.38
N LEU A 84 -5.08 -0.81 -10.61
CA LEU A 84 -5.02 0.42 -9.82
C LEU A 84 -6.31 1.22 -9.93
N SER A 85 -6.81 1.45 -11.14
CA SER A 85 -8.07 2.17 -11.36
C SER A 85 -9.25 1.52 -10.63
N ALA A 86 -9.40 0.19 -10.76
CA ALA A 86 -10.45 -0.56 -10.08
C ALA A 86 -10.32 -0.46 -8.55
N SER A 87 -9.09 -0.55 -8.03
CA SER A 87 -8.82 -0.40 -6.60
C SER A 87 -9.12 1.02 -6.10
N THR A 88 -8.82 2.05 -6.88
CA THR A 88 -9.14 3.44 -6.52
C THR A 88 -10.65 3.65 -6.47
N GLU A 89 -11.39 3.15 -7.46
CA GLU A 89 -12.84 3.27 -7.53
C GLU A 89 -13.54 2.51 -6.38
N ALA A 90 -13.05 1.31 -6.06
CA ALA A 90 -13.51 0.54 -4.91
C ALA A 90 -13.26 1.29 -3.58
N ASN A 91 -12.08 1.90 -3.42
CA ASN A 91 -11.75 2.68 -2.23
C ASN A 91 -12.64 3.94 -2.11
N GLU A 92 -12.86 4.68 -3.19
CA GLU A 92 -13.78 5.81 -3.19
C GLU A 92 -15.20 5.41 -2.79
N THR A 93 -15.66 4.25 -3.27
CA THR A 93 -16.97 3.70 -2.90
C THR A 93 -17.03 3.37 -1.40
N GLN A 94 -16.02 2.69 -0.87
CA GLN A 94 -15.92 2.39 0.57
C GLN A 94 -15.87 3.67 1.42
N VAL A 95 -15.17 4.70 0.99
CA VAL A 95 -15.12 5.99 1.70
C VAL A 95 -16.50 6.65 1.73
N ARG A 96 -17.24 6.65 0.62
CA ARG A 96 -18.60 7.20 0.58
C ARG A 96 -19.56 6.40 1.47
N GLU A 97 -19.48 5.07 1.43
CA GLU A 97 -20.26 4.20 2.31
C GLU A 97 -19.96 4.45 3.79
N PHE A 98 -18.69 4.56 4.15
CA PHE A 98 -18.27 4.86 5.52
C PHE A 98 -18.77 6.23 5.99
N GLN A 99 -18.70 7.25 5.13
CA GLN A 99 -19.25 8.57 5.44
C GLN A 99 -20.77 8.53 5.62
N ALA A 100 -21.49 7.80 4.78
CA ALA A 100 -22.94 7.64 4.91
C ALA A 100 -23.31 6.91 6.22
N GLN A 101 -22.62 5.82 6.55
CA GLN A 101 -22.82 5.09 7.79
C GLN A 101 -22.51 5.96 9.01
N LYS A 102 -21.42 6.74 8.96
CA LYS A 102 -21.07 7.68 10.02
C LYS A 102 -22.21 8.68 10.30
N VAL A 103 -22.77 9.29 9.26
CA VAL A 103 -23.88 10.24 9.41
C VAL A 103 -25.11 9.57 10.01
N VAL A 104 -25.48 8.37 9.54
CA VAL A 104 -26.63 7.62 10.07
C VAL A 104 -26.42 7.29 11.56
N ILE A 105 -25.22 6.85 11.94
CA ILE A 105 -24.88 6.54 13.32
C ILE A 105 -24.95 7.80 14.19
N GLU A 106 -24.31 8.90 13.77
CA GLU A 106 -24.32 10.17 14.50
C GLU A 106 -25.76 10.70 14.69
N GLN A 107 -26.58 10.63 13.64
CA GLN A 107 -27.99 11.02 13.74
C GLN A 107 -28.75 10.10 14.72
N SER A 108 -28.54 8.78 14.65
CA SER A 108 -29.21 7.84 15.56
C SER A 108 -28.84 8.10 17.03
N PHE A 109 -27.60 8.50 17.31
CA PHE A 109 -27.19 8.88 18.67
C PHE A 109 -27.83 10.18 19.10
N ARG A 110 -27.88 11.21 18.24
CA ARG A 110 -28.58 12.47 18.51
C ARG A 110 -30.07 12.23 18.82
N ASP A 111 -30.75 11.48 17.95
CA ASP A 111 -32.17 11.16 18.12
C ASP A 111 -32.43 10.39 19.43
N ARG A 112 -31.55 9.45 19.79
CA ARG A 112 -31.66 8.70 21.06
C ARG A 112 -31.43 9.60 22.27
N ILE A 113 -30.47 10.52 22.23
CA ILE A 113 -30.25 11.49 23.31
C ILE A 113 -31.47 12.40 23.47
N GLU A 114 -31.98 12.97 22.38
CA GLU A 114 -33.19 13.80 22.40
C GLU A 114 -34.43 13.03 22.90
N ALA A 115 -34.60 11.77 22.50
CA ALA A 115 -35.66 10.91 22.99
C ALA A 115 -35.53 10.60 24.50
N VAL A 116 -34.31 10.47 25.02
CA VAL A 116 -34.06 10.27 26.46
C VAL A 116 -34.32 11.56 27.23
N ASP A 117 -33.84 12.70 26.75
CA ASP A 117 -34.07 14.00 27.39
C ASP A 117 -35.56 14.36 27.42
N THR A 118 -36.27 14.18 26.31
CA THR A 118 -37.73 14.38 26.27
C THR A 118 -38.48 13.44 27.20
N LYS A 119 -38.07 12.16 27.31
CA LYS A 119 -38.65 11.23 28.31
C LYS A 119 -38.36 11.68 29.73
N TYR A 120 -37.12 12.09 30.04
CA TYR A 120 -36.74 12.56 31.36
C TYR A 120 -37.49 13.84 31.74
N VAL A 121 -37.58 14.81 30.84
CA VAL A 121 -38.35 16.05 31.03
C VAL A 121 -39.83 15.73 31.20
N ASN A 122 -40.41 14.88 30.35
CA ASN A 122 -41.81 14.49 30.50
C ASN A 122 -42.08 13.71 31.79
N GLN A 123 -41.14 12.92 32.30
CA GLN A 123 -41.29 12.22 33.58
C GLN A 123 -41.09 13.15 34.79
N ALA A 124 -40.11 14.06 34.73
CA ALA A 124 -39.81 15.02 35.79
C ALA A 124 -40.89 16.11 35.92
N PHE A 125 -41.54 16.48 34.81
CA PHE A 125 -42.53 17.56 34.77
C PHE A 125 -43.95 17.10 34.39
N SER A 126 -44.21 15.79 34.37
CA SER A 126 -45.58 15.27 34.18
C SER A 126 -46.46 15.64 35.38
N PRO A 127 -47.65 16.24 35.15
CA PRO A 127 -48.60 16.56 36.22
C PRO A 127 -49.17 15.32 36.92
N LYS A 128 -48.95 14.11 36.38
CA LYS A 128 -49.31 12.83 37.04
C LYS A 128 -48.20 12.32 37.98
N ALA A 129 -46.96 12.79 37.85
CA ALA A 129 -45.85 12.44 38.73
C ALA A 129 -45.82 13.27 40.03
N LEU A 130 -46.57 14.38 40.09
CA LEU A 130 -46.89 15.12 41.32
C LEU A 130 -48.03 14.47 42.12
N LYS A 131 -48.10 13.13 42.13
CA LYS A 131 -48.53 12.43 43.34
C LYS A 131 -47.25 12.02 44.03
N THR A 132 -46.72 12.91 44.86
CA THR A 132 -45.92 12.46 45.99
C THR A 132 -46.71 11.31 46.62
N PRO A 133 -46.18 10.07 46.67
CA PRO A 133 -46.81 9.09 47.53
C PRO A 133 -46.85 9.76 48.89
N ALA A 134 -48.04 9.88 49.47
CA ALA A 134 -48.16 10.34 50.84
C ALA A 134 -47.21 9.46 51.63
N VAL A 135 -46.07 10.04 52.05
CA VAL A 135 -45.11 9.37 52.90
C VAL A 135 -45.94 8.97 54.11
N GLN A 136 -46.22 7.67 54.25
CA GLN A 136 -46.86 7.17 55.45
C GLN A 136 -45.82 7.31 56.55
N LEU A 137 -45.79 8.50 57.13
CA LEU A 137 -44.99 8.83 58.28
C LEU A 137 -45.52 7.98 59.43
N THR A 138 -44.68 7.08 59.91
CA THR A 138 -44.98 6.28 61.11
C THR A 138 -44.61 7.14 62.31
N TYR A 139 -45.55 7.33 63.23
CA TYR A 139 -45.31 8.08 64.48
C TYR A 139 -44.52 7.21 65.46
N ASP A 140 -43.35 7.67 65.91
CA ASP A 140 -42.60 7.04 67.02
C ASP A 140 -42.97 7.69 68.35
N PRO A 141 -43.65 7.00 69.29
CA PRO A 141 -43.94 7.53 70.60
C PRO A 141 -42.69 7.82 71.45
N ALA A 142 -41.54 7.21 71.16
CA ALA A 142 -40.31 7.40 71.92
C ALA A 142 -39.56 8.70 71.57
N LEU A 143 -39.73 9.20 70.34
CA LEU A 143 -39.07 10.40 69.83
C LEU A 143 -40.06 11.56 69.59
N GLY A 144 -41.37 11.31 69.71
CA GLY A 144 -42.42 12.31 69.55
C GLY A 144 -42.54 12.87 68.13
N ALA A 145 -41.97 12.20 67.13
CA ALA A 145 -41.85 12.68 65.76
C ALA A 145 -42.31 11.63 64.74
N ASN A 146 -42.76 12.14 63.60
CA ASN A 146 -43.12 11.39 62.42
C ASN A 146 -41.85 11.11 61.61
N TYR A 147 -41.55 9.84 61.29
CA TYR A 147 -40.37 9.48 60.51
C TYR A 147 -40.70 8.61 59.29
N CYS A 148 -39.94 8.79 58.22
CA CYS A 148 -39.93 7.91 57.05
C CYS A 148 -39.10 6.67 57.41
N PRO A 149 -39.64 5.43 57.35
CA PRO A 149 -38.86 4.23 57.61
C PRO A 149 -37.80 4.06 56.52
N LEU A 150 -36.56 4.42 56.82
CA LEU A 150 -35.43 4.21 55.92
C LEU A 150 -35.27 2.69 55.68
N PRO A 151 -35.14 2.23 54.43
CA PRO A 151 -34.84 0.83 54.18
C PRO A 151 -33.52 0.44 54.89
N PRO A 152 -33.35 -0.83 55.32
CA PRO A 152 -32.26 -1.23 56.21
C PRO A 152 -30.89 -0.86 55.62
N ARG A 153 -30.02 -0.32 56.46
CA ARG A 153 -28.67 0.17 56.13
C ARG A 153 -27.72 -1.00 55.84
N ASN A 154 -28.04 -1.78 54.82
CA ASN A 154 -27.14 -2.79 54.32
C ASN A 154 -26.23 -2.10 53.30
N ARG A 155 -24.99 -1.81 53.73
CA ARG A 155 -23.80 -1.44 52.94
C ARG A 155 -23.43 0.05 52.90
N GLY A 156 -22.10 0.23 52.91
CA GLY A 156 -21.36 1.47 53.20
C GLY A 156 -21.59 2.61 52.21
N GLY A 157 -20.95 3.74 52.50
CA GLY A 157 -21.17 5.02 51.82
C GLY A 157 -21.01 5.02 50.29
N SER A 158 -21.12 6.22 49.70
CA SER A 158 -21.16 6.49 48.26
C SER A 158 -20.18 5.70 47.36
N SER A 159 -19.02 5.30 47.86
CA SER A 159 -18.06 4.44 47.14
C SER A 159 -18.54 2.99 46.97
N ALA A 160 -19.17 2.39 47.99
CA ALA A 160 -19.74 1.04 47.89
C ALA A 160 -20.95 1.01 46.94
N MET A 161 -21.69 2.11 46.86
CA MET A 161 -22.81 2.31 45.94
C MET A 161 -22.36 2.34 44.47
N ILE A 162 -21.31 3.09 44.15
CA ILE A 162 -20.75 3.11 42.79
C ILE A 162 -20.25 1.72 42.42
N LYS A 163 -19.61 1.02 43.35
CA LYS A 163 -19.14 -0.35 43.14
C LYS A 163 -20.30 -1.30 42.83
N GLU A 164 -21.42 -1.20 43.54
CA GLU A 164 -22.58 -2.07 43.33
C GLU A 164 -23.34 -1.76 42.03
N LEU A 165 -23.44 -0.49 41.63
CA LEU A 165 -23.97 -0.06 40.34
C LEU A 165 -23.13 -0.59 39.16
N LEU A 166 -21.79 -0.50 39.30
CA LEU A 166 -20.87 -1.01 38.29
C LEU A 166 -20.84 -2.53 38.25
N THR A 167 -20.91 -3.24 39.39
CA THR A 167 -20.92 -4.71 39.40
C THR A 167 -22.26 -5.31 38.98
N SER A 168 -23.39 -4.64 39.24
CA SER A 168 -24.71 -5.09 38.75
C SER A 168 -24.86 -4.89 37.24
N GLY A 169 -24.34 -3.78 36.70
CA GLY A 169 -24.25 -3.58 35.25
C GLY A 169 -23.30 -4.56 34.57
N ALA A 170 -22.16 -4.89 35.19
CA ALA A 170 -21.19 -5.84 34.63
C ALA A 170 -21.63 -7.32 34.67
N ALA A 171 -22.62 -7.67 35.51
CA ALA A 171 -23.14 -9.03 35.62
C ALA A 171 -24.18 -9.37 34.54
N ASP A 172 -24.86 -8.38 33.97
CA ASP A 172 -25.81 -8.56 32.88
C ASP A 172 -25.09 -8.62 31.53
N THR A 173 -24.89 -9.83 31.02
CA THR A 173 -24.21 -10.07 29.72
C THR A 173 -25.18 -10.13 28.53
N SER A 174 -26.46 -9.83 28.76
CA SER A 174 -27.56 -9.96 27.78
C SER A 174 -27.72 -8.78 26.82
N GLY A 175 -26.75 -7.85 26.80
CA GLY A 175 -26.68 -6.70 25.91
C GLY A 175 -26.93 -5.36 26.61
N ASP A 176 -26.48 -4.27 25.97
CA ASP A 176 -26.40 -2.92 26.55
C ASP A 176 -27.72 -2.40 27.13
N ALA A 177 -28.85 -2.79 26.55
CA ALA A 177 -30.18 -2.40 27.02
C ALA A 177 -30.54 -3.00 28.39
N ALA A 178 -30.11 -4.24 28.67
CA ALA A 178 -30.35 -4.90 29.94
C ALA A 178 -29.46 -4.32 31.05
N ILE A 179 -28.18 -4.08 30.71
CA ILE A 179 -27.18 -3.41 31.56
C ILE A 179 -27.71 -2.03 32.02
N MET A 180 -28.18 -1.22 31.07
CA MET A 180 -28.71 0.12 31.39
C MET A 180 -30.00 0.06 32.23
N THR A 181 -30.85 -0.94 32.02
CA THR A 181 -32.09 -1.11 32.80
C THR A 181 -31.81 -1.50 34.25
N SER A 182 -30.83 -2.38 34.47
CA SER A 182 -30.32 -2.80 35.79
C SER A 182 -29.73 -1.63 36.58
N ILE A 183 -28.89 -0.82 35.94
CA ILE A 183 -28.29 0.39 36.54
C ILE A 183 -29.36 1.41 36.92
N LEU A 184 -30.35 1.65 36.04
CA LEU A 184 -31.43 2.61 36.29
C LEU A 184 -32.34 2.18 37.45
N ALA A 185 -32.67 0.89 37.55
CA ALA A 185 -33.50 0.36 38.64
C ALA A 185 -32.82 0.54 40.02
N ASN A 186 -31.49 0.36 40.08
CA ASN A 186 -30.73 0.57 41.32
C ASN A 186 -30.54 2.05 41.66
N ALA A 187 -30.37 2.91 40.67
CA ALA A 187 -30.31 4.36 40.88
C ALA A 187 -31.63 4.93 41.43
N GLN A 188 -32.77 4.43 40.94
CA GLN A 188 -34.10 4.84 41.43
C GLN A 188 -34.32 4.48 42.91
N LYS A 189 -33.92 3.28 43.35
CA LYS A 189 -33.99 2.87 44.76
C LYS A 189 -33.15 3.79 45.66
N HIS A 190 -32.03 4.29 45.17
CA HIS A 190 -31.19 5.22 45.93
C HIS A 190 -31.79 6.64 46.00
N SER A 191 -32.35 7.15 44.90
CA SER A 191 -33.01 8.46 44.87
C SER A 191 -34.13 8.58 45.91
N GLN A 192 -34.91 7.52 46.10
CA GLN A 192 -35.96 7.47 47.13
C GLN A 192 -35.40 7.61 48.56
N ARG A 193 -34.18 7.12 48.81
CA ARG A 193 -33.48 7.27 50.10
C ARG A 193 -33.02 8.70 50.36
N THR A 194 -32.53 9.39 49.32
CA THR A 194 -32.08 10.79 49.44
C THR A 194 -33.25 11.75 49.67
N LEU A 195 -34.43 11.44 49.13
CA LEU A 195 -35.64 12.23 49.37
C LEU A 195 -36.13 12.14 50.82
N CYS A 196 -36.02 10.99 51.50
CA CYS A 196 -36.40 10.88 52.92
C CYS A 196 -35.42 11.53 53.91
N LEU A 197 -34.18 11.87 53.51
CA LEU A 197 -33.21 12.58 54.37
C LEU A 197 -33.30 14.11 54.29
N ARG A 198 -34.15 14.65 53.41
CA ARG A 198 -34.34 16.11 53.23
C ARG A 198 -35.42 16.72 54.13
N GLU A 199 -36.11 15.89 54.91
CA GLU A 199 -37.18 16.30 55.84
C GLU A 199 -36.78 16.20 57.33
N GLU A 200 -35.47 15.99 57.64
CA GLU A 200 -34.86 16.23 58.97
C GLU A 200 -34.29 17.65 59.05
#